data_AF-A0A661G251-F1
#
_entry.id   AF-A0A661G251-F1
#
_cell.length_a   1.000
_cell.length_b   1.000
_cell.length_c   1.000
_cell.angle_alpha   90.00
_cell.angle_beta   90.00
_cell.angle_gamma   90.00
#
_symmetry.space_group_name_H-M   'P 1'
#
loop_
_entity.id
_entity.type
_entity.pdbx_description
1 polymer ?
#
loop_
_entity_poly.entity_id
_entity_poly.type
_entity_poly.pdbx_seq_one_letter_code
_entity_poly.pdbx_strand_id
1 'polypeptide(L)'
;MLKQRILTALVLVPLVVAGVLGLGTWALGGVFAIVILLGGWEWAALTGLTRIPMRISYLAVLGLLTLVAAPLIPAGAPWLLGLALAGWLLAAGWVLAYQR
;
A
#
# COMPACT_ATOMS: atom_id res chain seq x y z
N MET A 1 25.13 2.25 4.77
CA MET A 1 23.71 2.65 4.94
C MET A 1 23.22 3.54 3.80
N LEU A 2 23.74 4.77 3.62
CA LEU A 2 23.23 5.67 2.58
C LEU A 2 23.45 5.17 1.14
N LYS A 3 24.63 4.61 0.84
CA LYS A 3 24.95 4.03 -0.48
C LYS A 3 23.94 2.95 -0.90
N GLN A 4 23.58 2.03 -0.01
CA GLN A 4 22.61 0.97 -0.29
C GLN A 4 21.21 1.54 -0.56
N ARG A 5 20.76 2.53 0.23
CA ARG A 5 19.46 3.19 0.04
C ARG A 5 19.36 3.90 -1.31
N ILE A 6 20.44 4.58 -1.72
CA ILE A 6 20.52 5.25 -3.03
C ILE A 6 20.47 4.21 -4.14
N LEU A 7 21.25 3.12 -4.03
CA LEU A 7 21.26 2.06 -5.04
C LEU A 7 19.90 1.39 -5.20
N THR A 8 19.18 1.09 -4.10
CA THR A 8 17.84 0.50 -4.19
C THR A 8 16.83 1.48 -4.79
N ALA A 9 16.87 2.76 -4.41
CA ALA A 9 16.00 3.77 -4.99
C ALA A 9 16.25 3.96 -6.49
N LEU A 10 17.54 3.98 -6.91
CA LEU A 10 17.94 4.14 -8.31
C LEU A 10 17.42 3.00 -9.20
N VAL A 11 17.24 1.80 -8.65
CA VAL A 11 16.65 0.66 -9.38
C VAL A 11 15.13 0.69 -9.32
N LEU A 12 14.55 0.98 -8.15
CA LEU A 12 13.10 0.93 -7.97
C LEU A 12 12.37 2.05 -8.72
N VAL A 13 12.92 3.26 -8.76
CA VAL A 13 12.30 4.40 -9.48
C VAL A 13 12.07 4.09 -10.97
N PRO A 14 13.09 3.74 -11.78
CA PRO A 14 12.88 3.43 -13.19
C PRO A 14 12.02 2.19 -13.40
N LEU A 15 12.09 1.19 -12.51
CA LEU A 15 11.24 0.01 -12.58
C LEU A 15 9.75 0.39 -12.42
N VAL A 16 9.43 1.23 -11.44
CA VAL A 16 8.06 1.72 -11.23
C VAL A 16 7.60 2.59 -12.39
N VAL A 17 8.45 3.51 -12.87
CA VAL A 17 8.13 4.36 -14.03
C VAL A 17 7.88 3.52 -15.28
N ALA A 18 8.71 2.51 -15.54
CA ALA A 18 8.50 1.58 -16.64
C ALA A 18 7.19 0.79 -16.50
N GLY A 19 6.84 0.37 -15.28
CA GLY A 19 5.55 -0.26 -15.00
C GLY A 19 4.37 0.68 -15.28
N VAL A 20 4.43 1.93 -14.82
CA VAL A 20 3.37 2.94 -14.99
C VAL A 20 3.17 3.30 -16.46
N LEU A 21 4.24 3.42 -17.24
CA LEU A 21 4.18 3.80 -18.66
C LEU A 21 3.92 2.60 -19.59
N GLY A 22 4.34 1.40 -19.19
CA GLY A 22 4.35 0.20 -20.05
C GLY A 22 3.24 -0.82 -19.77
N LEU A 23 2.65 -0.83 -18.59
CA LEU A 23 1.59 -1.79 -18.23
C LEU A 23 0.19 -1.18 -18.36
N GLY A 24 -0.76 -1.97 -18.82
CA GLY A 24 -2.18 -1.62 -18.76
C GLY A 24 -2.69 -1.56 -17.32
N THR A 25 -3.80 -0.84 -17.10
CA THR A 25 -4.38 -0.55 -15.77
C THR A 25 -4.52 -1.79 -14.87
N TRP A 26 -5.02 -2.90 -15.41
CA TRP A 26 -5.21 -4.14 -14.64
C TRP A 26 -3.88 -4.80 -14.23
N ALA A 27 -2.90 -4.82 -15.13
CA ALA A 27 -1.59 -5.38 -14.83
C ALA A 27 -0.83 -4.52 -13.80
N LEU A 28 -0.87 -3.19 -13.96
CA LEU A 28 -0.30 -2.26 -13.00
C LEU A 28 -1.00 -2.36 -11.62
N GLY A 29 -2.32 -2.46 -11.61
CA GLY A 29 -3.11 -2.68 -10.40
C GLY A 29 -2.74 -3.98 -9.68
N GLY A 30 -2.49 -5.07 -10.42
CA GLY A 30 -2.00 -6.33 -9.86
C GLY A 30 -0.63 -6.19 -9.20
N VAL A 31 0.30 -5.46 -9.81
CA VAL A 31 1.62 -5.16 -9.22
C VAL A 31 1.46 -4.39 -7.90
N PHE A 32 0.62 -3.35 -7.88
CA PHE A 32 0.35 -2.60 -6.65
C PHE A 32 -0.37 -3.43 -5.59
N ALA A 33 -1.27 -4.35 -5.98
CA ALA A 33 -1.92 -5.26 -5.04
C ALA A 33 -0.90 -6.16 -4.32
N ILE A 34 0.13 -6.65 -5.03
CA ILE A 34 1.23 -7.40 -4.41
C ILE A 34 1.97 -6.52 -3.39
N VAL A 35 2.30 -5.28 -3.77
CA VAL A 35 2.98 -4.33 -2.87
C VAL A 35 2.13 -4.03 -1.63
N ILE A 36 0.82 -3.85 -1.78
CA ILE A 36 -0.13 -3.63 -0.67
C ILE A 36 -0.15 -4.85 0.26
N LEU A 37 -0.19 -6.07 -0.27
CA LEU A 37 -0.18 -7.29 0.54
C LEU A 37 1.15 -7.48 1.29
N LEU A 38 2.28 -7.18 0.66
CA LEU A 38 3.59 -7.18 1.33
C LEU A 38 3.64 -6.16 2.46
N GLY A 39 3.16 -4.93 2.22
CA GLY A 39 3.06 -3.90 3.24
C GLY A 39 2.12 -4.31 4.38
N GLY A 40 0.97 -4.91 4.05
CA GLY A 40 0.02 -5.44 5.04
C GLY A 40 0.64 -6.54 5.91
N TRP A 41 1.47 -7.41 5.34
CA TRP A 41 2.14 -8.46 6.11
C TRP A 41 3.03 -7.84 7.19
N GLU A 42 3.89 -6.90 6.80
CA GLU A 42 4.77 -6.20 7.73
C GLU A 42 3.97 -5.40 8.78
N TRP A 43 2.88 -4.75 8.37
CA TRP A 43 2.04 -3.98 9.28
C TRP A 43 1.35 -4.87 10.32
N ALA A 44 0.87 -6.06 9.93
CA ALA A 44 0.29 -7.00 10.87
C ALA A 44 1.28 -7.39 11.98
N ALA A 45 2.57 -7.55 11.67
CA ALA A 45 3.58 -7.80 12.70
C ALA A 45 3.72 -6.60 13.67
N LEU A 46 3.70 -5.37 13.15
CA LEU A 46 3.80 -4.14 13.95
C LEU A 46 2.59 -3.93 14.87
N THR A 47 1.40 -4.40 14.49
CA THR A 47 0.18 -4.29 15.30
C THR A 47 0.00 -5.44 16.30
N GLY A 48 0.99 -6.34 16.43
CA GLY A 48 0.92 -7.48 17.36
C GLY A 48 0.15 -8.70 16.82
N LEU A 49 -0.22 -8.73 15.53
CA LEU A 49 -0.74 -9.93 14.88
C LEU A 49 0.42 -10.91 14.61
N THR A 50 0.84 -11.65 15.62
CA THR A 50 2.01 -12.53 15.54
C THR A 50 1.69 -13.93 15.01
N ARG A 51 0.46 -14.42 15.20
CA ARG A 51 0.05 -15.75 14.74
C ARG A 51 -0.12 -15.78 13.22
N ILE A 52 0.61 -16.65 12.54
CA ILE A 52 0.55 -16.87 11.09
C ILE A 52 -0.89 -16.98 10.55
N PRO A 53 -1.80 -17.81 11.10
CA PRO A 53 -3.17 -17.91 10.56
C PRO A 53 -3.93 -16.58 10.64
N MET A 54 -3.67 -15.75 11.66
CA MET A 54 -4.30 -14.43 11.81
C MET A 54 -3.74 -13.40 10.82
N ARG A 55 -2.44 -13.51 10.47
CA ARG A 55 -1.84 -12.68 9.43
C ARG A 55 -2.36 -13.06 8.04
N ILE A 56 -2.49 -14.36 7.78
CA ILE A 56 -3.04 -14.86 6.51
C ILE A 56 -4.51 -14.44 6.35
N SER A 57 -5.33 -14.54 7.40
CA SER A 57 -6.72 -14.09 7.32
C SER A 57 -6.83 -12.58 7.10
N TYR A 58 -6.00 -11.78 7.77
CA TYR A 58 -5.89 -10.35 7.52
C TYR A 58 -5.51 -10.05 6.06
N LEU A 59 -4.48 -10.72 5.51
CA LEU A 59 -4.08 -10.55 4.13
C LEU A 59 -5.15 -11.01 3.14
N ALA A 60 -5.88 -12.10 3.44
CA ALA A 60 -6.96 -12.59 2.60
C ALA A 60 -8.10 -11.56 2.51
N VAL A 61 -8.48 -10.97 3.63
CA VAL A 61 -9.47 -9.88 3.67
C VAL A 61 -8.96 -8.65 2.91
N LEU A 62 -7.71 -8.23 3.14
CA LEU A 62 -7.11 -7.10 2.45
C LEU A 62 -7.05 -7.30 0.93
N GLY A 63 -6.65 -8.49 0.48
CA GLY A 63 -6.61 -8.88 -0.93
C GLY A 63 -7.99 -8.92 -1.56
N LEU A 64 -8.99 -9.50 -0.86
CA LEU A 64 -10.37 -9.53 -1.31
C LEU A 64 -10.95 -8.12 -1.48
N LEU A 65 -10.74 -7.24 -0.49
CA LEU A 65 -11.17 -5.85 -0.57
C LEU A 65 -10.52 -5.13 -1.74
N THR A 66 -9.23 -5.34 -1.97
CA THR A 66 -8.51 -4.75 -3.10
C THR A 66 -9.09 -5.23 -4.44
N LEU A 67 -9.34 -6.53 -4.56
CA LEU A 67 -9.89 -7.14 -5.77
C LEU A 67 -11.31 -6.66 -6.08
N VAL A 68 -12.16 -6.58 -5.05
CA VAL A 68 -13.56 -6.14 -5.20
C VAL A 68 -13.65 -4.64 -5.44
N ALA A 69 -12.79 -3.83 -4.82
CA ALA A 69 -12.78 -2.38 -5.01
C ALA A 69 -12.31 -1.97 -6.41
N ALA A 70 -11.35 -2.70 -6.99
CA ALA A 70 -10.76 -2.36 -8.29
C ALA A 70 -11.77 -2.11 -9.43
N PRO A 71 -12.79 -2.97 -9.67
CA PRO A 71 -13.80 -2.71 -10.69
C PRO A 71 -14.92 -1.74 -10.24
N LEU A 72 -15.15 -1.59 -8.94
CA LEU A 72 -16.28 -0.80 -8.42
C LEU A 72 -16.00 0.69 -8.37
N ILE A 73 -14.73 1.08 -8.27
CA ILE A 73 -14.34 2.49 -8.16
C ILE A 73 -14.08 3.04 -9.57
N PRO A 74 -14.82 4.07 -10.01
CA PRO A 74 -14.58 4.71 -11.29
C PRO A 74 -13.17 5.28 -11.39
N ALA A 75 -12.57 5.17 -12.57
CA ALA A 75 -11.33 5.86 -12.88
C ALA A 75 -11.50 7.37 -12.65
N GLY A 76 -10.56 7.99 -11.93
CA GLY A 76 -10.56 9.43 -11.67
C GLY A 76 -11.51 9.90 -10.56
N ALA A 77 -11.96 9.02 -9.66
CA ALA A 77 -12.76 9.38 -8.49
C ALA A 77 -12.02 10.34 -7.52
N PRO A 78 -12.31 11.66 -7.51
CA PRO A 78 -11.54 12.62 -6.72
C PRO A 78 -11.81 12.49 -5.21
N TRP A 79 -12.97 11.93 -4.84
CA TRP A 79 -13.32 11.66 -3.44
C TRP A 79 -12.36 10.67 -2.77
N LEU A 80 -11.73 9.77 -3.53
CA LEU A 80 -10.68 8.89 -3.01
C LEU A 80 -9.46 9.67 -2.52
N LEU A 81 -9.07 10.73 -3.24
CA LEU A 81 -7.98 11.60 -2.82
C LEU A 81 -8.34 12.33 -1.51
N GLY A 82 -9.60 12.74 -1.37
CA GLY A 82 -10.13 13.30 -0.13
C GLY A 82 -10.06 12.32 1.04
N LEU A 83 -10.47 11.07 0.85
CA LEU A 83 -10.36 10.02 1.88
C LEU A 83 -8.90 9.70 2.23
N ALA A 84 -8.03 9.60 1.23
CA ALA A 84 -6.61 9.35 1.44
C ALA A 84 -5.97 10.49 2.25
N LEU A 85 -6.26 11.75 1.88
CA LEU A 85 -5.80 12.92 2.62
C LEU A 85 -6.30 12.90 4.07
N ALA A 86 -7.59 12.64 4.29
CA ALA A 86 -8.15 12.53 5.63
C ALA A 86 -7.45 11.44 6.47
N GLY A 87 -7.18 10.27 5.88
CA GLY A 87 -6.43 9.20 6.53
C GLY A 87 -5.01 9.61 6.91
N TRP A 88 -4.29 10.30 6.01
CA TRP A 88 -2.96 10.84 6.31
C TRP A 88 -2.97 11.90 7.42
N LEU A 89 -3.97 12.78 7.44
CA LEU A 89 -4.12 13.78 8.50
C LEU A 89 -4.42 13.14 9.85
N LEU A 90 -5.26 12.10 9.89
CA LEU A 90 -5.51 11.32 11.11
C LEU A 90 -4.23 10.65 11.62
N ALA A 91 -3.48 9.99 10.74
CA ALA A 91 -2.21 9.35 11.10
C ALA A 91 -1.18 10.38 11.61
N ALA A 92 -1.07 11.53 10.95
CA ALA A 92 -0.22 12.64 11.41
C ALA A 92 -0.67 13.15 12.79
N GLY A 93 -1.98 13.27 13.02
CA GLY A 93 -2.55 13.62 14.31
C GLY A 93 -2.15 12.62 15.41
N TRP A 94 -2.23 11.31 15.15
CA TRP A 94 -1.76 10.29 16.08
C TRP A 94 -0.27 10.40 16.39
N VAL A 95 0.57 10.65 15.39
CA VAL A 95 2.02 10.83 15.60
C VAL A 95 2.31 12.05 16.49
N LEU A 96 1.61 13.16 16.27
CA LEU A 96 1.76 14.37 17.08
C LEU A 96 1.22 14.20 18.51
N ALA A 97 0.19 13.37 18.70
CA ALA A 97 -0.40 13.09 20.01
C ALA A 97 0.39 12.07 20.84
N TYR A 98 1.16 11.18 20.21
CA TYR A 98 1.85 10.07 20.87
C TYR A 98 2.84 10.48 21.97
N GLN A 99 3.37 11.71 21.92
CA GLN A 99 4.36 12.22 22.90
C GLN A 99 3.76 13.11 24.00
N ARG A 100 2.44 13.31 24.04
CA ARG A 100 1.75 13.96 25.17
C ARG A 100 1.18 12.89 26.10
#